data_AF-A0A2V5SAH6-F1
#
_entry.id   AF-A0A2V5SAH6-F1
#
_cell.length_a   1.000
_cell.length_b   1.000
_cell.length_c   1.000
_cell.angle_alpha   90.00
_cell.angle_beta   90.00
_cell.angle_gamma   90.00
#
_symmetry.space_group_name_H-M   'P 1'
#
loop_
_entity.id
_entity.type
_entity.pdbx_description
1 polymer ?
#
loop_
_entity_poly.entity_id
_entity_poly.type
_entity_poly.pdbx_seq_one_letter_code
_entity_poly.pdbx_strand_id
1 'polypeptide(L)'
;MRKLRKRASAIFLSDYETHPERYVAGEVPRLPFADREFDLTLVSYFLFAYQHRLDYEFHRESILQIMRVTRDEARIYPTVTFEAHPSEYVPILQSDPALNGFQFTEIKTDLEFLVSSNSFLRVRLKL
;
A
#
# COMPACT_ATOMS: atom_id res chain seq x y z
N MET A 1 9.18 19.99 -1.10
CA MET A 1 9.32 18.80 -1.98
C MET A 1 10.76 18.36 -2.29
N ARG A 2 11.63 19.17 -2.93
CA ARG A 2 13.00 18.72 -3.31
C ARG A 2 13.87 18.27 -2.13
N LYS A 3 13.88 19.03 -1.02
CA LYS A 3 14.66 18.69 0.18
C LYS A 3 14.19 17.37 0.83
N LEU A 4 12.88 17.15 0.91
CA LEU A 4 12.29 15.94 1.48
C LEU A 4 12.67 14.70 0.68
N ARG A 5 12.52 14.75 -0.66
CA ARG A 5 12.96 13.67 -1.55
C ARG A 5 14.44 13.35 -1.40
N LYS A 6 15.31 14.36 -1.41
CA LYS A 6 16.76 14.18 -1.19
C LYS A 6 17.07 13.50 0.14
N ARG A 7 16.40 13.91 1.23
CA ARG A 7 16.58 13.32 2.55
C ARG A 7 16.12 11.86 2.57
N ALA A 8 14.92 11.56 2.04
CA ALA A 8 14.40 10.20 1.98
C ALA A 8 15.31 9.27 1.17
N SER A 9 15.77 9.70 -0.01
CA SER A 9 16.70 8.94 -0.83
C SER A 9 18.04 8.69 -0.13
N ALA A 10 18.58 9.69 0.59
CA ALA A 10 19.83 9.51 1.33
C ALA A 10 19.69 8.52 2.50
N ILE A 11 18.56 8.56 3.22
CA ILE A 11 18.26 7.59 4.29
C ILE A 11 18.13 6.18 3.71
N PHE A 12 17.37 6.02 2.63
CA PHE A 12 17.22 4.73 1.94
C PHE A 12 18.57 4.19 1.50
N LEU A 13 19.37 4.98 0.77
CA LEU A 13 20.65 4.50 0.24
C LEU A 13 21.61 4.09 1.35
N SER A 14 21.71 4.90 2.42
CA SER A 14 22.56 4.58 3.56
C SER A 14 22.14 3.28 4.26
N ASP A 15 20.85 3.02 4.42
CA ASP A 15 20.37 1.78 5.04
C ASP A 15 20.51 0.58 4.10
N TYR A 16 20.24 0.77 2.80
CA TYR A 16 20.43 -0.25 1.76
C TYR A 16 21.88 -0.73 1.66
N GLU A 17 22.84 0.19 1.69
CA GLU A 17 24.27 -0.14 1.66
C GLU A 17 24.72 -0.89 2.93
N THR A 18 24.09 -0.62 4.07
CA THR A 18 24.45 -1.22 5.36
C THR A 18 23.75 -2.55 5.63
N HIS A 19 22.50 -2.69 5.18
CA HIS A 19 21.61 -3.82 5.46
C HIS A 19 20.94 -4.35 4.18
N PRO A 20 21.68 -4.71 3.13
CA PRO A 20 21.10 -5.13 1.85
C PRO A 20 20.18 -6.36 2.00
N GLU A 21 20.37 -7.20 3.02
CA GLU A 21 19.54 -8.36 3.33
C GLU A 21 18.10 -8.02 3.70
N ARG A 22 17.82 -6.77 4.13
CA ARG A 22 16.47 -6.30 4.43
C ARG A 22 15.66 -5.98 3.17
N TYR A 23 16.31 -5.90 2.02
CA TYR A 23 15.72 -5.46 0.76
C TYR A 23 15.58 -6.64 -0.20
N VAL A 24 14.46 -7.35 -0.06
CA VAL A 24 14.16 -8.52 -0.87
C VAL A 24 13.44 -8.11 -2.16
N ALA A 25 13.94 -8.59 -3.30
CA ALA A 25 13.27 -8.41 -4.58
C ALA A 25 11.96 -9.21 -4.61
N GLY A 26 10.86 -8.55 -4.96
CA GLY A 26 9.54 -9.17 -5.08
C GLY A 26 8.57 -8.29 -5.85
N GLU A 27 7.46 -8.88 -6.27
CA GLU A 27 6.40 -8.20 -7.00
C GLU A 27 5.04 -8.66 -6.51
N VAL A 28 4.04 -7.78 -6.49
CA VAL A 28 2.65 -8.23 -6.33
C VAL A 28 2.10 -8.67 -7.69
N PRO A 29 1.21 -9.68 -7.73
CA PRO A 29 0.58 -10.36 -6.59
C PRO A 29 1.34 -11.58 -6.06
N ARG A 30 2.67 -11.69 -6.27
CA ARG A 30 3.49 -12.83 -5.82
C ARG A 30 4.71 -12.41 -4.99
N LEU A 31 4.44 -12.04 -3.73
CA LEU A 31 5.48 -11.73 -2.75
C LEU A 31 6.19 -13.00 -2.21
N PRO A 32 7.54 -12.99 -2.08
CA PRO A 32 8.35 -14.12 -1.63
C PRO A 32 8.44 -14.24 -0.09
N PHE A 33 7.34 -14.01 0.61
CA PHE A 33 7.27 -14.04 2.07
C PHE A 33 6.30 -15.11 2.55
N ALA A 34 6.50 -15.62 3.75
CA ALA A 34 5.60 -16.57 4.40
C ALA A 34 4.26 -15.91 4.78
N ASP A 35 3.27 -16.75 5.06
CA ASP A 35 1.98 -16.28 5.57
C ASP A 35 2.20 -15.59 6.93
N ARG A 36 1.60 -14.41 7.10
CA ARG A 36 1.59 -13.64 8.37
C ARG A 36 2.99 -13.36 8.93
N GLU A 37 3.98 -13.21 8.05
CA GLU A 37 5.37 -12.91 8.39
C GLU A 37 5.51 -11.53 9.05
N PHE A 38 4.75 -10.55 8.59
CA PHE A 38 4.82 -9.16 9.08
C PHE A 38 3.61 -8.79 9.93
N ASP A 39 3.82 -8.08 11.04
CA ASP A 39 2.71 -7.52 11.82
C ASP A 39 2.00 -6.39 11.05
N LEU A 40 2.78 -5.54 10.38
CA LEU A 40 2.32 -4.35 9.66
C LEU A 40 2.97 -4.29 8.27
N THR A 41 2.14 -4.10 7.24
CA THR A 41 2.62 -3.81 5.88
C THR A 41 2.24 -2.40 5.47
N LEU A 42 3.22 -1.65 4.94
CA LEU A 42 3.03 -0.27 4.46
C LEU A 42 3.24 -0.22 2.95
N VAL A 43 2.24 0.31 2.24
CA VAL A 43 2.31 0.55 0.80
C VAL A 43 2.23 2.06 0.57
N SER A 44 3.25 2.64 -0.05
CA SER A 44 3.37 4.08 -0.26
C SER A 44 3.45 4.41 -1.74
N TYR A 45 2.55 5.29 -2.20
CA TYR A 45 2.46 5.78 -3.58
C TYR A 45 2.45 4.68 -4.65
N PHE A 46 1.70 3.62 -4.37
CA PHE A 46 1.46 2.52 -5.31
C PHE A 46 -0.07 2.28 -5.45
N LEU A 47 -0.48 1.17 -6.07
CA LEU A 47 -1.89 0.78 -6.28
C LEU A 47 -2.75 1.95 -6.79
N PHE A 48 -3.54 2.59 -5.91
CA PHE A 48 -4.46 3.69 -6.22
C PHE A 48 -3.82 4.87 -6.96
N ALA A 49 -2.56 5.19 -6.65
CA ALA A 49 -1.81 6.22 -7.37
C ALA A 49 -1.69 5.89 -8.88
N TYR A 50 -1.61 4.60 -9.21
CA TYR A 50 -1.45 4.04 -10.55
C TYR A 50 -2.74 3.39 -11.09
N GLN A 51 -3.94 3.72 -10.60
CA GLN A 51 -5.17 3.06 -11.04
C GLN A 51 -5.40 3.12 -12.57
N HIS A 52 -4.91 4.16 -13.24
CA HIS A 52 -5.02 4.29 -14.70
C HIS A 52 -4.07 3.38 -15.48
N ARG A 53 -3.15 2.68 -14.81
CA ARG A 53 -2.17 1.77 -15.41
C ARG A 53 -2.30 0.33 -14.92
N LEU A 54 -2.87 0.13 -13.75
CA LEU A 54 -3.04 -1.17 -13.11
C LEU A 54 -4.54 -1.43 -13.04
N ASP A 55 -5.01 -2.50 -13.66
CA ASP A 55 -6.43 -2.82 -13.65
C ASP A 55 -6.92 -3.25 -12.26
N TYR A 56 -8.24 -3.37 -12.13
CA TYR A 56 -8.86 -3.75 -10.87
C TYR A 56 -8.46 -5.14 -10.38
N GLU A 57 -8.28 -6.11 -11.30
CA GLU A 57 -7.88 -7.47 -10.94
C GLU A 57 -6.50 -7.48 -10.27
N PHE A 58 -5.54 -6.74 -10.83
CA PHE A 58 -4.23 -6.55 -10.22
C PHE A 58 -4.35 -5.97 -8.80
N HIS A 59 -5.23 -5.00 -8.58
CA HIS A 59 -5.45 -4.43 -7.25
C HIS A 59 -6.01 -5.47 -6.29
N ARG A 60 -7.06 -6.21 -6.66
CA ARG A 60 -7.67 -7.26 -5.85
C ARG A 60 -6.64 -8.31 -5.44
N GLU A 61 -5.89 -8.85 -6.40
CA GLU A 61 -4.87 -9.87 -6.14
C GLU A 61 -3.71 -9.32 -5.31
N SER A 62 -3.35 -8.05 -5.50
CA SER A 62 -2.35 -7.38 -4.66
C SER A 62 -2.80 -7.25 -3.21
N ILE A 63 -4.06 -6.86 -2.95
CA ILE A 63 -4.59 -6.79 -1.58
C ILE A 63 -4.58 -8.17 -0.93
N LEU A 64 -5.01 -9.22 -1.64
CA LEU A 64 -4.98 -10.59 -1.15
C LEU A 64 -3.55 -11.01 -0.78
N GLN A 65 -2.57 -10.76 -1.66
CA GLN A 65 -1.18 -11.14 -1.39
C GLN A 65 -0.55 -10.33 -0.26
N ILE A 66 -0.84 -9.03 -0.18
CA ILE A 66 -0.40 -8.17 0.92
C ILE A 66 -0.98 -8.68 2.24
N MET A 67 -2.28 -8.99 2.29
CA MET A 67 -2.92 -9.48 3.49
C MET A 67 -2.48 -10.91 3.85
N ARG A 68 -2.11 -11.76 2.87
CA ARG A 68 -1.55 -13.09 3.13
C ARG A 68 -0.28 -12.99 3.98
N VAL A 69 0.64 -12.08 3.64
CA VAL A 69 1.91 -11.91 4.36
C VAL A 69 1.79 -11.07 5.63
N THR A 70 0.61 -10.47 5.87
CA THR A 70 0.38 -9.54 6.98
C THR A 70 -0.47 -10.17 8.07
N ARG A 71 -0.03 -10.06 9.33
CA ARG A 71 -0.69 -10.63 10.49
C ARG A 71 -1.84 -9.76 11.01
N ASP A 72 -1.61 -8.46 11.15
CA ASP A 72 -2.55 -7.55 11.81
C ASP A 72 -3.19 -6.55 10.84
N GLU A 73 -2.41 -5.69 10.20
CA GLU A 73 -2.95 -4.67 9.31
C GLU A 73 -2.02 -4.24 8.18
N ALA A 74 -2.60 -3.92 7.03
CA ALA A 74 -1.93 -3.21 5.95
C ALA A 74 -2.42 -1.77 5.86
N ARG A 75 -1.53 -0.83 5.53
CA ARG A 75 -1.87 0.58 5.29
C ARG A 75 -1.42 0.97 3.88
N ILE A 76 -2.38 1.35 3.05
CA ILE A 76 -2.17 1.63 1.64
C ILE A 76 -2.42 3.10 1.41
N TYR A 77 -1.34 3.82 1.15
CA TYR A 77 -1.32 5.25 0.96
C TYR A 77 -0.87 5.61 -0.47
N PRO A 78 -1.46 6.62 -1.11
CA PRO A 78 -2.68 7.33 -0.70
C PRO A 78 -3.95 6.68 -1.28
N THR A 79 -5.14 7.09 -0.86
CA THR A 79 -6.43 6.65 -1.46
C THR A 79 -6.85 7.45 -2.70
N VAL A 80 -5.94 8.22 -3.27
CA VAL A 80 -6.16 9.07 -4.45
C VAL A 80 -5.19 8.73 -5.58
N THR A 81 -5.53 9.12 -6.81
CA THR A 81 -4.65 9.04 -7.98
C THR A 81 -3.60 10.16 -8.01
N PHE A 82 -2.67 10.12 -8.98
CA PHE A 82 -1.74 11.23 -9.21
C PHE A 82 -2.45 12.52 -9.63
N GLU A 83 -3.64 12.42 -10.21
CA GLU A 83 -4.51 13.54 -10.59
C GLU A 83 -5.35 14.06 -9.40
N ALA A 84 -5.08 13.58 -8.18
CA ALA A 84 -5.77 13.97 -6.94
C ALA A 84 -7.26 13.61 -6.88
N HIS A 85 -7.70 12.65 -7.69
CA HIS A 85 -9.06 12.11 -7.62
C HIS A 85 -9.13 10.94 -6.63
N PRO A 86 -10.19 10.82 -5.81
CA PRO A 86 -10.44 9.60 -5.05
C PRO A 86 -10.43 8.38 -5.97
N SER A 87 -9.73 7.32 -5.57
CA SER A 87 -9.68 6.11 -6.38
C SER A 87 -11.05 5.42 -6.38
N GLU A 88 -11.54 5.10 -7.59
CA GLU A 88 -12.80 4.37 -7.75
C GLU A 88 -12.68 2.92 -7.25
N TYR A 89 -11.47 2.39 -7.13
CA TYR A 89 -11.23 1.03 -6.67
C TYR A 89 -11.43 0.87 -5.16
N VAL A 90 -11.35 1.93 -4.35
CA VAL A 90 -11.59 1.83 -2.90
C VAL A 90 -13.00 1.29 -2.59
N PRO A 91 -14.11 1.89 -3.09
CA PRO A 91 -15.45 1.34 -2.86
C PRO A 91 -15.67 -0.01 -3.56
N ILE A 92 -15.01 -0.29 -4.68
CA ILE A 92 -15.13 -1.59 -5.36
C ILE A 92 -14.49 -2.70 -4.50
N LEU A 93 -13.28 -2.48 -3.98
CA LEU A 93 -12.62 -3.41 -3.06
C LEU A 93 -13.46 -3.68 -1.80
N GLN A 94 -14.15 -2.66 -1.28
CA GLN A 94 -15.03 -2.79 -0.11
C GLN A 94 -16.26 -3.68 -0.35
N SER A 95 -16.69 -3.81 -1.60
CA SER A 95 -17.85 -4.59 -2.01
C SER A 95 -17.50 -5.90 -2.71
N ASP A 96 -16.21 -6.17 -2.93
CA ASP A 96 -15.73 -7.37 -3.60
C ASP A 96 -15.93 -8.62 -2.70
N PRO A 97 -16.68 -9.63 -3.18
CA PRO A 97 -16.90 -10.85 -2.41
C PRO A 97 -15.62 -11.59 -2.01
N ALA A 98 -14.57 -11.54 -2.83
CA ALA A 98 -13.29 -12.17 -2.53
C ALA A 98 -12.56 -11.50 -1.36
N LEU A 99 -12.89 -10.25 -1.06
CA LEU A 99 -12.30 -9.44 0.01
C LEU A 99 -13.20 -9.32 1.24
N ASN A 100 -14.31 -10.08 1.28
CA ASN A 100 -15.27 -10.04 2.39
C ASN A 100 -14.66 -10.38 3.74
N GLY A 101 -13.57 -11.16 3.78
CA GLY A 101 -12.82 -11.44 5.01
C GLY A 101 -12.07 -10.24 5.59
N PHE A 102 -12.01 -9.11 4.89
CA PHE A 102 -11.29 -7.92 5.31
C PHE A 102 -12.21 -6.75 5.65
N GLN A 103 -11.82 -5.99 6.66
CA GLN A 103 -12.35 -4.69 7.00
C GLN A 103 -11.45 -3.61 6.38
N PHE A 104 -12.08 -2.72 5.62
CA PHE A 104 -11.45 -1.55 5.04
C PHE A 104 -11.87 -0.30 5.81
N THR A 105 -10.92 0.54 6.20
CA THR A 105 -11.20 1.83 6.86
C THR A 105 -10.30 2.89 6.26
N GLU A 106 -10.88 3.94 5.70
CA GLU A 106 -10.10 5.10 5.29
C GLU A 106 -9.77 5.97 6.52
N ILE A 107 -8.49 6.26 6.72
CA ILE A 107 -8.00 7.03 7.87
C ILE A 107 -7.27 8.27 7.37
N LYS A 108 -7.61 9.43 7.94
CA LYS A 108 -6.95 10.70 7.65
C LYS A 108 -5.55 10.76 8.28
N THR A 109 -4.65 11.44 7.60
CA THR A 109 -3.27 11.67 8.03
C THR A 109 -2.86 13.10 7.69
N ASP A 110 -1.98 13.68 8.51
CA ASP A 110 -1.43 15.01 8.28
C ASP A 110 -0.35 15.02 7.17
N LEU A 111 0.02 13.84 6.67
CA LEU A 111 0.92 13.69 5.54
C LEU A 111 0.15 13.92 4.24
N GLU A 112 0.45 15.02 3.55
CA GLU A 112 -0.09 15.35 2.23
C GLU A 112 1.04 15.71 1.27
N PHE A 113 1.59 14.71 0.57
CA PHE A 113 2.72 14.92 -0.33
C PHE A 113 2.28 15.25 -1.78
N LEU A 114 1.07 14.85 -2.18
CA LEU A 114 0.31 15.35 -3.32
C LEU A 114 -1.01 15.97 -2.86
N VAL A 115 -1.62 16.82 -3.69
CA VAL A 115 -2.95 17.38 -3.39
C VAL A 115 -3.94 16.25 -3.09
N SER A 116 -4.70 16.39 -2.01
CA SER A 116 -5.73 15.44 -1.55
C SER A 116 -5.20 14.07 -1.10
N SER A 117 -3.87 13.87 -1.05
CA SER A 117 -3.27 12.63 -0.51
C SER A 117 -3.22 12.66 1.03
N ASN A 118 -4.33 12.94 1.69
CA ASN A 118 -4.40 13.09 3.15
C ASN A 118 -5.12 11.92 3.84
N SER A 119 -5.24 10.78 3.17
CA SER A 119 -5.74 9.52 3.74
C SER A 119 -5.01 8.29 3.22
N PHE A 120 -5.04 7.23 4.02
CA PHE A 120 -4.64 5.89 3.63
C PHE A 120 -5.80 4.91 3.90
N LEU A 121 -5.84 3.82 3.14
CA LEU A 121 -6.75 2.71 3.36
C LEU A 121 -6.09 1.74 4.34
N ARG A 122 -6.68 1.56 5.52
CA ARG A 122 -6.33 0.50 6.45
C ARG A 122 -7.13 -0.76 6.08
N VAL A 123 -6.43 -1.88 5.97
CA VAL A 123 -7.01 -3.21 5.71
C VAL A 123 -6.68 -4.14 6.88
N ARG A 124 -7.68 -4.79 7.46
CA ARG A 124 -7.55 -5.75 8.56
C ARG A 124 -8.41 -6.98 8.32
N LEU A 125 -8.08 -8.12 8.94
CA LEU A 125 -9.01 -9.25 9.00
C LEU A 125 -10.27 -8.84 9.80
N LYS A 126 -11.45 -9.22 9.32
CA LYS A 126 -12.67 -9.18 10.13
C LYS A 126 -12.57 -10.28 11.19
N LEU A 127 -12.86 -9.92 12.44
CA LEU A 127 -13.07 -10.86 13.53
C LEU A 127 -14.49 -11.43 13.47
#